data_AF-A0A6A6F8C7-F1
#
_entry.id   AF-A0A6A6F8C7-F1
#
_cell.length_a   1.000
_cell.length_b   1.000
_cell.length_c   1.000
_cell.angle_alpha   90.00
_cell.angle_beta   90.00
_cell.angle_gamma   90.00
#
_symmetry.space_group_name_H-M   'P 1'
#
loop_
_entity.id
_entity.type
_entity.pdbx_description
1 polymer ?
#
loop_
_entity_poly.entity_id
_entity_poly.type
_entity_poly.pdbx_seq_one_letter_code
_entity_poly.pdbx_strand_id
1 'polypeptide(L)'
;MPLYEIRHTTPLSPSQHDALAQGLTTLHSTRFTTPKLFVNVLFTPFANVPYYAGGDAKQSNHIIANVRTGPSRSQEDWDALSRDVVKLWEDVVGRAEPGEGGAGKELHSLFILGGMVGGYEAGFLIPAAGGDQKWLEENWTAFEEKAKRGDRDFEKLIQEVKERGLL
;
A
#
# COMPACT_ATOMS: atom_id res chain seq x y z
N MET A 1 -4.51 -4.80 6.08
CA MET A 1 -5.20 -3.55 5.73
C MET A 1 -4.26 -2.39 6.00
N PRO A 2 -3.42 -2.00 5.04
CA PRO A 2 -2.48 -0.88 5.17
C PRO A 2 -3.04 0.42 4.57
N LEU A 3 -2.39 1.54 4.91
CA LEU A 3 -2.47 2.79 4.16
C LEU A 3 -1.07 3.16 3.67
N TYR A 4 -0.88 3.23 2.36
CA TYR A 4 0.31 3.79 1.73
C TYR A 4 0.03 5.23 1.33
N GLU A 5 0.79 6.18 1.88
CA GLU A 5 0.81 7.57 1.44
C GLU A 5 2.04 7.81 0.57
N ILE A 6 1.81 8.23 -0.67
CA ILE A 6 2.84 8.59 -1.64
C ILE A 6 2.91 10.11 -1.70
N ARG A 7 4.01 10.67 -1.18
CA ARG A 7 4.34 12.09 -1.25
C ARG A 7 5.34 12.30 -2.37
N HIS A 8 4.91 12.95 -3.44
CA HIS A 8 5.73 13.10 -4.62
C HIS A 8 5.96 14.57 -4.97
N THR A 9 7.19 14.87 -5.37
CA THR A 9 7.61 16.17 -5.93
C THR A 9 7.66 16.12 -7.45
N THR A 10 7.94 14.96 -8.04
CA THR A 10 7.85 14.77 -9.49
C THR A 10 6.39 14.62 -9.92
N PRO A 11 5.97 15.28 -11.01
CA PRO A 11 4.67 15.04 -11.62
C PRO A 11 4.54 13.58 -12.07
N LEU A 12 3.48 12.92 -11.62
CA LEU A 12 3.13 11.56 -12.04
C LEU A 12 1.95 11.62 -13.01
N SER A 13 2.02 10.83 -14.08
CA SER A 13 0.89 10.67 -15.00
C SER A 13 -0.23 9.85 -14.34
N PRO A 14 -1.47 9.92 -14.87
CA PRO A 14 -2.55 9.03 -14.44
C PRO A 14 -2.15 7.54 -14.50
N SER A 15 -1.46 7.12 -15.57
CA SER A 15 -0.99 5.74 -15.71
C SER A 15 0.07 5.35 -14.66
N GLN A 16 0.90 6.29 -14.21
CA GLN A 16 1.85 6.04 -13.13
C GLN A 16 1.16 5.93 -11.78
N HIS A 17 0.13 6.75 -11.51
CA HIS A 17 -0.70 6.60 -10.32
C HIS A 17 -1.36 5.22 -10.28
N ASP A 18 -2.00 4.81 -11.39
CA ASP A 18 -2.68 3.52 -11.49
C ASP A 18 -1.69 2.36 -11.29
N ALA A 19 -0.52 2.42 -11.93
CA ALA A 19 0.50 1.37 -11.83
C ALA A 19 1.10 1.26 -10.42
N LEU A 20 1.38 2.38 -9.75
CA LEU A 20 1.85 2.39 -8.37
C LEU A 20 0.78 1.83 -7.42
N ALA A 21 -0.48 2.25 -7.58
CA ALA A 21 -1.58 1.77 -6.75
C ALA A 21 -1.80 0.25 -6.91
N GLN A 22 -1.88 -0.25 -8.15
CA GLN A 22 -2.01 -1.68 -8.41
C GLN A 22 -0.81 -2.49 -7.93
N GLY A 23 0.41 -1.97 -8.13
CA GLY A 23 1.65 -2.62 -7.71
C GLY A 23 1.71 -2.75 -6.19
N LEU A 24 1.47 -1.67 -5.44
CA LEU A 24 1.46 -1.69 -3.98
C LEU A 24 0.38 -2.62 -3.43
N THR A 25 -0.83 -2.53 -4.00
CA THR A 25 -1.95 -3.40 -3.65
C THR A 25 -1.60 -4.87 -3.87
N THR A 26 -0.96 -5.20 -5.00
CA THR A 26 -0.53 -6.58 -5.28
C THR A 26 0.58 -7.02 -4.33
N LEU A 27 1.65 -6.24 -4.17
CA LEU A 27 2.78 -6.58 -3.29
C LEU A 27 2.33 -6.84 -1.85
N HIS A 28 1.48 -5.98 -1.28
CA HIS A 28 1.02 -6.16 0.09
C HIS A 28 0.07 -7.34 0.21
N SER A 29 -0.86 -7.49 -0.74
CA SER A 29 -1.86 -8.56 -0.71
C SER A 29 -1.29 -9.94 -1.04
N THR A 30 -0.16 -10.06 -1.75
CA THR A 30 0.44 -11.39 -2.01
C THR A 30 1.38 -11.79 -0.88
N ARG A 31 2.13 -10.84 -0.32
CA ARG A 31 3.04 -11.11 0.80
C ARG A 31 2.29 -11.38 2.10
N PHE A 32 1.10 -10.80 2.27
CA PHE A 32 0.25 -11.03 3.43
C PHE A 32 -1.14 -11.50 3.00
N THR A 33 -1.88 -12.19 3.86
CA THR A 33 -3.25 -12.67 3.60
C THR A 33 -4.32 -11.57 3.48
N THR A 34 -3.92 -10.30 3.38
CA THR A 34 -4.85 -9.17 3.29
C THR A 34 -5.52 -9.14 1.90
N PRO A 35 -6.87 -9.07 1.82
CA PRO A 35 -7.57 -8.88 0.55
C PRO A 35 -7.29 -7.51 -0.08
N LYS A 36 -7.25 -7.42 -1.41
CA LYS A 36 -6.86 -6.20 -2.14
C LYS A 36 -7.76 -5.01 -1.88
N LEU A 37 -9.06 -5.24 -1.65
CA LEU A 37 -10.03 -4.18 -1.33
C LEU A 37 -9.56 -3.29 -0.16
N PHE A 38 -8.87 -3.88 0.82
CA PHE A 38 -8.44 -3.19 2.03
C PHE A 38 -6.97 -2.75 1.98
N VAL A 39 -6.39 -2.59 0.79
CA VAL A 39 -5.08 -1.98 0.59
C VAL A 39 -5.28 -0.57 0.04
N ASN A 40 -5.04 0.42 0.88
CA ASN A 40 -5.29 1.82 0.55
C ASN A 40 -4.00 2.48 0.05
N VAL A 41 -4.13 3.24 -1.05
CA VAL A 41 -3.05 4.05 -1.62
C VAL A 41 -3.56 5.46 -1.80
N LEU A 42 -2.89 6.42 -1.18
CA LEU A 42 -3.19 7.84 -1.23
C LEU A 42 -2.01 8.59 -1.84
N PHE A 43 -2.26 9.44 -2.82
CA PHE A 43 -1.28 10.36 -3.38
C PHE A 43 -1.47 11.75 -2.77
N THR A 44 -0.42 12.26 -2.13
CA THR A 44 -0.42 13.59 -1.50
C THR A 44 0.53 14.51 -2.28
N PRO A 45 0.03 15.64 -2.82
CA PRO A 45 0.89 16.64 -3.45
C PRO A 45 1.95 17.15 -2.46
N PHE A 46 3.24 17.06 -2.83
CA PHE A 46 4.35 17.41 -1.94
C PHE A 46 5.36 18.38 -2.55
N ALA A 47 5.24 18.69 -3.86
CA ALA A 47 6.18 19.53 -4.60
C ALA A 47 6.47 20.92 -3.98
N ASN A 48 5.47 21.53 -3.33
CA ASN A 48 5.59 22.88 -2.74
C ASN A 48 5.79 22.86 -1.22
N VAL A 49 6.02 21.68 -0.63
CA VAL A 49 6.24 21.54 0.81
C VAL A 49 7.74 21.64 1.09
N PRO A 50 8.21 22.57 1.96
CA PRO A 50 9.60 22.62 2.35
C PRO A 50 10.01 21.33 3.06
N TYR A 51 10.98 20.62 2.50
CA TYR A 51 11.56 19.42 3.08
C TYR A 51 13.06 19.63 3.31
N TYR A 52 13.54 19.17 4.46
CA TYR A 52 14.94 19.27 4.86
C TYR A 52 15.43 17.91 5.32
N ALA A 53 16.61 17.50 4.87
CA ALA A 53 17.26 16.29 5.34
C ALA A 53 18.75 16.57 5.59
N GLY A 54 19.23 16.24 6.79
CA GLY A 54 20.59 16.61 7.21
C GLY A 54 20.80 18.11 7.43
N GLY A 55 19.72 18.89 7.53
CA GLY A 55 19.78 20.36 7.66
C GLY A 55 19.71 21.12 6.33
N ASP A 56 19.79 20.43 5.20
CA ASP A 56 19.74 21.05 3.87
C ASP A 56 18.36 20.89 3.23
N ALA A 57 17.91 21.93 2.52
CA ALA A 57 16.67 21.90 1.76
C ALA A 57 16.78 20.89 0.61
N LYS A 58 15.78 20.01 0.47
CA LYS A 58 15.72 18.98 -0.57
C LYS A 58 14.36 18.92 -1.24
N GLN A 59 14.35 18.46 -2.48
CA GLN A 59 13.16 18.05 -3.21
C GLN A 59 13.25 16.53 -3.39
N SER A 60 12.27 15.80 -2.86
CA SER A 60 12.38 14.34 -2.73
C SER A 60 11.01 13.69 -2.63
N ASN A 61 10.89 12.49 -3.18
CA ASN A 61 9.68 11.68 -3.04
C ASN A 61 9.82 10.75 -1.82
N HIS A 62 8.68 10.48 -1.18
CA HIS A 62 8.59 9.65 0.00
C HIS A 62 7.37 8.75 -0.08
N ILE A 63 7.51 7.54 0.44
CA ILE A 63 6.38 6.65 0.72
C ILE A 63 6.34 6.39 2.22
N ILE A 64 5.16 6.54 2.82
CA ILE A 64 4.91 6.18 4.21
C ILE A 64 3.80 5.16 4.23
N ALA A 65 4.07 3.98 4.75
CA ALA A 65 3.09 2.91 4.91
C ALA A 65 2.72 2.78 6.38
N ASN A 66 1.45 2.99 6.73
CA ASN A 66 0.94 2.60 8.04
C ASN A 66 0.36 1.20 7.94
N VAL A 67 0.92 0.27 8.71
CA VAL A 67 0.60 -1.15 8.66
C VAL A 67 0.25 -1.67 10.04
N ARG A 68 -0.43 -2.81 10.06
CA ARG A 68 -0.59 -3.62 11.28
C ARG A 68 0.64 -4.50 11.46
N THR A 69 1.29 -4.39 12.60
CA THR A 69 2.36 -5.31 13.03
C THR A 69 1.82 -6.36 13.98
N GLY A 70 2.47 -7.53 14.00
CA GLY A 70 2.12 -8.63 14.88
C GLY A 70 3.11 -9.78 14.72
N PRO A 71 3.04 -10.80 15.58
CA PRO A 71 4.02 -11.90 15.62
C PRO A 71 4.08 -12.72 14.33
N SER A 72 3.06 -12.62 13.47
CA SER A 72 3.01 -13.30 12.18
C SER A 72 3.78 -12.58 11.05
N ARG A 73 4.47 -11.46 11.34
CA ARG A 73 5.19 -10.65 10.34
C ARG A 73 6.58 -10.30 10.87
N SER A 74 7.61 -10.90 10.27
CA SER A 74 9.01 -10.77 10.68
C SER A 74 9.67 -9.49 10.13
N GLN A 75 10.85 -9.13 10.64
CA GLN A 75 11.64 -8.04 10.07
C GLN A 75 12.02 -8.33 8.62
N GLU A 76 12.35 -9.59 8.32
CA GLU A 76 12.69 -10.06 6.99
C GLU A 76 11.55 -9.85 5.99
N ASP A 77 10.29 -10.04 6.42
CA ASP A 77 9.11 -9.77 5.59
C ASP A 77 9.00 -8.28 5.24
N TRP A 78 9.25 -7.40 6.22
CA TRP A 78 9.18 -5.95 6.03
C TRP A 78 10.33 -5.43 5.16
N ASP A 79 11.53 -5.97 5.34
CA ASP A 79 12.71 -5.64 4.53
C ASP A 79 12.51 -6.08 3.07
N ALA A 80 11.96 -7.27 2.86
CA ALA A 80 11.66 -7.78 1.53
C ALA A 80 10.58 -6.94 0.84
N LEU A 81 9.48 -6.63 1.54
CA LEU A 81 8.46 -5.71 1.04
C LEU A 81 9.05 -4.36 0.68
N SER A 82 9.93 -3.81 1.52
CA SER A 82 10.54 -2.51 1.28
C SER A 82 11.35 -2.48 -0.01
N ARG A 83 12.16 -3.53 -0.26
CA ARG A 83 12.91 -3.67 -1.52
C ARG A 83 11.99 -3.77 -2.73
N ASP A 84 10.91 -4.55 -2.63
CA ASP A 84 9.95 -4.70 -3.73
C ASP A 84 9.20 -3.39 -4.04
N VAL A 85 8.87 -2.61 -3.00
CA VAL A 85 8.23 -1.29 -3.16
C VAL A 85 9.18 -0.27 -3.82
N VAL A 86 10.45 -0.25 -3.41
CA VAL A 86 11.47 0.62 -4.04
C VAL A 86 11.64 0.23 -5.52
N LYS A 87 11.73 -1.07 -5.81
CA LYS A 87 11.80 -1.56 -7.20
C LYS A 87 10.57 -1.17 -8.02
N LEU A 88 9.37 -1.32 -7.44
CA LEU A 88 8.12 -0.90 -8.10
C LEU A 88 8.15 0.59 -8.45
N TRP A 89 8.64 1.44 -7.54
CA TRP A 89 8.80 2.86 -7.82
C TRP A 89 9.73 3.11 -9.00
N GLU A 90 10.92 2.50 -8.99
CA GLU A 90 11.89 2.63 -10.09
C GLU A 90 11.33 2.16 -11.43
N ASP A 91 10.58 1.05 -11.44
CA ASP A 91 10.00 0.48 -12.65
C ASP A 91 8.91 1.39 -13.25
N VAL A 92 8.14 2.10 -12.41
CA VAL A 92 7.01 2.95 -12.85
C VAL A 92 7.40 4.40 -13.09
N VAL A 93 8.22 4.98 -12.22
CA VAL A 93 8.61 6.41 -12.26
C VAL A 93 9.90 6.60 -13.07
N GLY A 94 10.72 5.55 -13.17
CA GLY A 94 12.03 5.55 -13.79
C GLY A 94 13.16 5.80 -12.80
N ARG A 95 14.37 5.41 -13.19
CA ARG A 95 15.59 5.70 -12.44
C ARG A 95 16.09 7.10 -12.76
N ALA A 96 16.77 7.72 -11.78
CA ALA A 96 17.55 8.91 -12.03
C ALA A 96 18.76 8.56 -12.93
N GLU A 97 18.96 9.32 -14.02
CA GLU A 97 20.15 9.15 -14.85
C GLU A 97 21.40 9.68 -14.12
N PRO A 98 22.55 8.97 -14.19
CA PRO A 98 23.79 9.45 -13.60
C PRO A 98 24.24 10.78 -14.22
N GLY A 99 24.45 11.80 -13.39
CA GLY A 99 25.02 13.09 -13.81
C GLY A 99 24.03 14.25 -13.97
N GLU A 100 22.72 13.99 -14.00
CA GLU A 100 21.68 15.05 -14.00
C GLU A 100 21.32 15.55 -12.59
N GLY A 101 22.08 15.16 -11.56
CA GLY A 101 21.72 15.44 -10.18
C GLY A 101 20.38 14.82 -9.77
N GLY A 102 19.96 13.74 -10.44
CA GLY A 102 18.78 12.94 -10.13
C GLY A 102 17.50 13.75 -9.86
N ALA A 103 17.34 14.90 -10.50
CA ALA A 103 16.40 15.90 -10.05
C ALA A 103 14.94 15.45 -10.25
N GLY A 104 14.39 14.86 -9.19
CA GLY A 104 12.95 14.72 -8.96
C GLY A 104 12.41 13.30 -8.94
N LYS A 105 12.99 12.32 -9.64
CA LYS A 105 12.37 10.98 -9.80
C LYS A 105 12.73 9.96 -8.72
N GLU A 106 13.84 10.15 -8.03
CA GLU A 106 14.31 9.20 -7.02
C GLU A 106 13.33 9.09 -5.84
N LEU A 107 13.09 7.87 -5.36
CA LEU A 107 12.42 7.65 -4.08
C LEU A 107 13.45 7.81 -2.96
N HIS A 108 13.39 8.93 -2.25
CA HIS A 108 14.36 9.23 -1.19
C HIS A 108 14.16 8.37 0.05
N SER A 109 12.91 8.12 0.44
CA SER A 109 12.63 7.28 1.60
C SER A 109 11.34 6.48 1.47
N LEU A 110 11.37 5.30 2.06
CA LEU A 110 10.22 4.48 2.37
C LEU A 110 10.23 4.20 3.87
N PHE A 111 9.14 4.52 4.56
CA PHE A 111 8.97 4.19 5.98
C PHE A 111 7.76 3.28 6.17
N ILE A 112 7.98 2.12 6.78
CA ILE A 112 6.90 1.23 7.23
C ILE A 112 6.69 1.45 8.73
N LEU A 113 5.52 1.95 9.09
CA LEU A 113 5.13 2.29 10.44
C LEU A 113 4.12 1.27 10.96
N GLY A 114 4.48 0.53 12.02
CA GLY A 114 3.61 -0.45 12.69
C GLY A 114 2.58 0.17 13.64
N GLY A 115 1.96 1.28 13.26
CA GLY A 115 1.13 2.09 14.16
C GLY A 115 -0.36 1.73 14.19
N MET A 116 -0.82 0.84 13.31
CA MET A 116 -2.26 0.58 13.14
C MET A 116 -2.76 -0.43 14.18
N VAL A 117 -3.18 0.06 15.35
CA VAL A 117 -3.70 -0.73 16.47
C VAL A 117 -5.15 -1.20 16.23
N GLY A 118 -5.95 -0.41 15.53
CA GLY A 118 -7.35 -0.73 15.21
C GLY A 118 -7.88 0.19 14.11
N GLY A 119 -9.08 -0.11 13.62
CA GLY A 119 -9.71 0.64 12.54
C GLY A 119 -11.04 0.06 12.14
N TYR A 120 -11.79 0.82 11.34
CA TYR A 120 -13.08 0.44 10.80
C TYR A 120 -13.12 0.86 9.33
N GLU A 121 -13.22 -0.11 8.43
CA GLU A 121 -13.03 0.07 6.99
C GLU A 121 -14.11 -0.70 6.22
N ALA A 122 -14.69 -0.06 5.21
CA ALA A 122 -15.78 -0.60 4.39
C ALA A 122 -16.99 -1.17 5.18
N GLY A 123 -17.16 -0.73 6.43
CA GLY A 123 -18.23 -1.20 7.33
C GLY A 123 -17.81 -2.34 8.27
N PHE A 124 -16.53 -2.62 8.43
CA PHE A 124 -16.04 -3.73 9.25
C PHE A 124 -14.87 -3.30 10.15
N LEU A 125 -14.83 -3.83 11.37
CA LEU A 125 -13.65 -3.71 12.22
C LEU A 125 -12.50 -4.49 11.57
N ILE A 126 -11.32 -3.89 11.54
CA ILE A 126 -10.14 -4.54 10.96
C ILE A 126 -9.56 -5.58 11.94
N PRO A 127 -9.08 -6.74 11.48
CA PRO A 127 -8.48 -7.73 12.36
C PRO A 127 -7.09 -7.33 12.84
N ALA A 128 -6.57 -8.03 13.84
CA ALA A 128 -5.15 -8.01 14.16
C ALA A 128 -4.30 -8.50 12.98
N ALA A 129 -3.00 -8.16 12.96
CA ALA A 129 -2.09 -8.66 11.93
C ALA A 129 -2.06 -10.21 11.94
N GLY A 130 -2.21 -10.80 10.74
CA GLY A 130 -2.25 -12.27 10.57
C GLY A 130 -3.63 -12.89 10.79
N GLY A 131 -4.61 -12.16 11.31
CA GLY A 131 -5.98 -12.66 11.54
C GLY A 131 -6.92 -12.56 10.33
N ASP A 132 -6.40 -12.32 9.12
CA ASP A 132 -7.23 -11.98 7.96
C ASP A 132 -8.16 -13.12 7.53
N GLN A 133 -7.71 -14.38 7.59
CA GLN A 133 -8.54 -15.55 7.18
C GLN A 133 -9.74 -15.76 8.11
N LYS A 134 -9.49 -15.84 9.42
CA LYS A 134 -10.57 -15.95 10.40
C LYS A 134 -11.55 -14.77 10.29
N TRP A 135 -11.03 -13.57 10.09
CA TRP A 135 -11.87 -12.39 9.86
C TRP A 135 -12.70 -12.47 8.58
N LEU A 136 -12.13 -13.03 7.50
CA LEU A 136 -12.87 -13.31 6.28
C LEU A 136 -14.02 -14.29 6.55
N GLU A 137 -13.78 -15.39 7.28
CA GLU A 137 -14.80 -16.39 7.66
C GLU A 137 -15.93 -15.75 8.46
N GLU A 138 -15.59 -14.98 9.51
CA GLU A 138 -16.55 -14.35 10.42
C GLU A 138 -17.46 -13.33 9.71
N ASN A 139 -16.96 -12.67 8.67
CA ASN A 139 -17.67 -11.61 7.96
C ASN A 139 -18.20 -12.04 6.58
N TRP A 140 -17.98 -13.29 6.17
CA TRP A 140 -18.25 -13.76 4.81
C TRP A 140 -19.69 -13.52 4.37
N THR A 141 -20.67 -13.87 5.22
CA THR A 141 -22.10 -13.66 4.95
C THR A 141 -22.41 -12.19 4.66
N ALA A 142 -21.82 -11.27 5.43
CA ALA A 142 -22.04 -9.83 5.24
C ALA A 142 -21.40 -9.32 3.94
N PHE A 143 -20.26 -9.89 3.53
CA PHE A 143 -19.65 -9.59 2.23
C PHE A 143 -20.53 -10.06 1.08
N GLU A 144 -21.06 -11.28 1.15
CA GLU A 144 -22.02 -11.79 0.16
C GLU A 144 -23.28 -10.95 0.07
N GLU A 145 -23.81 -10.48 1.20
CA GLU A 145 -24.97 -9.58 1.21
C GLU A 145 -24.68 -8.24 0.53
N LYS A 146 -23.51 -7.64 0.78
CA LYS A 146 -23.09 -6.40 0.11
C LYS A 146 -22.96 -6.62 -1.40
N ALA A 147 -22.31 -7.70 -1.83
CA ALA A 147 -22.20 -8.05 -3.24
C ALA A 147 -23.58 -8.29 -3.88
N LYS A 148 -24.49 -9.03 -3.22
CA LYS A 148 -25.87 -9.26 -3.71
C LYS A 148 -26.67 -7.96 -3.86
N ARG A 149 -26.32 -6.89 -3.14
CA ARG A 149 -26.92 -5.56 -3.26
C ARG A 149 -26.27 -4.70 -4.36
N GLY A 150 -25.33 -5.25 -5.12
CA GLY A 150 -24.67 -4.58 -6.25
C GLY A 150 -23.42 -3.79 -5.88
N ASP A 151 -22.85 -4.03 -4.70
CA ASP A 151 -21.56 -3.44 -4.31
C ASP A 151 -20.41 -4.14 -5.05
N ARG A 152 -19.96 -3.51 -6.15
CA ARG A 152 -18.93 -4.05 -7.07
C ARG A 152 -17.60 -4.33 -6.39
N ASP A 153 -17.28 -3.62 -5.32
CA ASP A 153 -16.02 -3.83 -4.60
C ASP A 153 -16.08 -5.13 -3.79
N PHE A 154 -17.24 -5.44 -3.19
CA PHE A 154 -17.48 -6.71 -2.52
C PHE A 154 -17.68 -7.88 -3.50
N GLU A 155 -18.22 -7.64 -4.70
CA GLU A 155 -18.23 -8.64 -5.78
C GLU A 155 -16.80 -9.07 -6.15
N LYS A 156 -15.90 -8.09 -6.37
CA LYS A 156 -14.48 -8.35 -6.65
C LYS A 156 -13.76 -9.02 -5.48
N LEU A 157 -14.06 -8.61 -4.24
CA LEU A 157 -13.51 -9.25 -3.04
C LEU A 157 -13.85 -10.74 -3.00
N ILE A 158 -15.11 -11.10 -3.25
CA ILE A 158 -15.55 -12.50 -3.25
C ILE A 158 -14.83 -13.30 -4.33
N GLN A 159 -14.70 -12.74 -5.53
CA GLN A 159 -13.97 -13.37 -6.61
C GLN A 159 -12.50 -13.60 -6.24
N GLU A 160 -11.83 -12.55 -5.74
CA GLU A 160 -10.44 -12.60 -5.30
C GLU A 160 -10.22 -13.69 -4.23
N VAL A 161 -11.06 -13.71 -3.20
CA VAL A 161 -10.94 -14.65 -2.07
C VAL A 161 -11.00 -16.09 -2.56
N LYS A 162 -11.89 -16.39 -3.52
CA LYS A 162 -12.02 -17.72 -4.15
C LYS A 162 -10.82 -18.06 -5.02
N GLU A 163 -10.40 -17.15 -5.90
CA GLU A 163 -9.26 -17.36 -6.81
C GLU A 163 -7.95 -17.60 -6.06
N ARG A 164 -7.78 -16.94 -4.91
CA ARG A 164 -6.58 -17.03 -4.08
C ARG A 164 -6.65 -18.13 -3.02
N GLY A 165 -7.79 -18.82 -2.85
CA GLY A 165 -7.98 -19.83 -1.81
C GLY A 165 -7.77 -19.27 -0.40
N LEU A 166 -8.24 -18.05 -0.13
CA LEU A 166 -8.13 -17.43 1.19
C LEU A 166 -9.19 -17.95 2.17
N LEU A 167 -10.26 -18.55 1.62
CA LEU A 167 -11.34 -19.28 2.29
C LEU A 167 -11.61 -20.59 1.54
#